data_AF-A0A2V7LII8-F1
#
_entry.id   AF-A0A2V7LII8-F1
#
_cell.length_a   1.000
_cell.length_b   1.000
_cell.length_c   1.000
_cell.angle_alpha   90.00
_cell.angle_beta   90.00
_cell.angle_gamma   90.00
#
_symmetry.space_group_name_H-M   'P 1'
#
loop_
_entity.id
_entity.type
_entity.pdbx_description
1 polymer ?
#
loop_
_entity_poly.entity_id
_entity_poly.type
_entity_poly.pdbx_seq_one_letter_code
_entity_poly.pdbx_strand_id
1 'polypeptide(L)'
;MKSYVMLMGIALAALVVFPGRAPAQNPMSRGPSRRMEILFKDITLTPVQQAKIDSIQSHYREQMPSFTPGSPPDSATRERVRALFRHELDDFRAVLTPDQQPTFDRNVQAMRERRRG
;
A
#
# COMPACT_ATOMS: atom_id res chain seq x y z
N MET A 1 30.10 17.73 -48.22
CA MET A 1 29.73 18.34 -49.51
C MET A 1 28.48 17.64 -50.02
N LYS A 2 27.40 18.41 -50.20
CA LYS A 2 26.20 18.25 -51.07
C LYS A 2 25.82 16.83 -51.53
N SER A 3 24.73 16.24 -51.02
CA SER A 3 23.31 16.41 -51.40
C SER A 3 22.85 15.47 -52.52
N TYR A 4 21.88 14.59 -52.24
CA TYR A 4 20.84 14.19 -53.20
C TYR A 4 19.49 14.10 -52.49
N VAL A 5 18.54 14.86 -53.01
CA VAL A 5 17.10 14.86 -52.75
C VAL A 5 16.42 14.17 -53.94
N MET A 6 15.18 13.69 -53.74
CA MET A 6 14.18 13.11 -54.68
C MET A 6 14.05 11.58 -54.56
N LEU A 7 12.87 10.94 -54.51
CA LEU A 7 11.50 11.33 -54.90
C LEU A 7 10.50 10.28 -54.34
N MET A 8 9.26 10.73 -54.10
CA MET A 8 7.97 10.05 -54.35
C MET A 8 7.66 8.66 -53.74
N GLY A 9 6.52 8.61 -53.03
CA GLY A 9 5.75 7.38 -52.87
C GLY A 9 4.65 7.50 -51.82
N ILE A 10 3.48 8.02 -52.19
CA ILE A 10 2.26 7.83 -51.38
C ILE A 10 1.83 6.38 -51.56
N ALA A 11 1.72 5.63 -50.46
CA ALA A 11 0.94 4.40 -50.40
C ALA A 11 0.05 4.43 -49.15
N LEU A 12 -1.26 4.40 -49.42
CA LEU A 12 -2.35 4.26 -48.47
C LEU A 12 -2.55 2.77 -48.12
N ALA A 13 -3.14 2.55 -46.94
CA ALA A 13 -3.73 1.31 -46.40
C ALA A 13 -2.84 0.41 -45.52
N ALA A 14 -3.12 0.40 -44.22
CA ALA A 14 -4.00 -0.60 -43.61
C ALA A 14 -4.19 -0.31 -42.11
N LEU A 15 -5.44 -0.32 -41.69
CA LEU A 15 -5.86 -0.26 -40.29
C LEU A 15 -5.36 -1.52 -39.55
N VAL A 16 -4.58 -1.34 -38.48
CA VAL A 16 -4.63 -2.27 -37.34
C VAL A 16 -4.87 -1.42 -36.11
N VAL A 17 -6.15 -1.24 -35.78
CA VAL A 17 -6.55 -0.81 -34.45
C VAL A 17 -6.19 -1.96 -33.53
N PHE A 18 -5.02 -1.89 -32.91
CA PHE A 18 -4.81 -2.61 -31.68
C PHE A 18 -5.78 -2.00 -30.66
N PRO A 19 -6.72 -2.75 -30.06
CA PRO A 19 -7.29 -2.32 -28.80
C PRO A 19 -6.12 -2.31 -27.81
N GLY A 20 -5.46 -1.16 -27.71
CA GLY A 20 -4.53 -0.89 -26.63
C GLY A 20 -5.31 -1.20 -25.36
N ARG A 21 -4.87 -2.26 -24.66
CA ARG A 21 -5.31 -2.56 -23.30
C ARG A 21 -5.37 -1.22 -22.58
N ALA A 22 -6.56 -0.83 -22.13
CA ALA A 22 -6.68 0.26 -21.17
C ALA A 22 -5.60 0.03 -20.12
N PRO A 23 -4.80 1.03 -19.73
CA PRO A 23 -3.86 0.85 -18.65
C PRO A 23 -4.68 0.28 -17.50
N ALA A 24 -4.36 -0.96 -17.10
CA ALA A 24 -4.85 -1.53 -15.87
C ALA A 24 -4.66 -0.44 -14.84
N GLN A 25 -5.75 0.05 -14.26
CA GLN A 25 -5.70 1.12 -13.27
C GLN A 25 -4.69 0.66 -12.24
N ASN A 26 -3.52 1.29 -12.28
CA ASN A 26 -2.43 1.01 -11.37
C ASN A 26 -3.06 1.14 -9.98
N PRO A 27 -3.07 0.11 -9.12
CA PRO A 27 -3.60 0.23 -7.76
C PRO A 27 -2.57 0.98 -6.91
N MET A 28 -2.21 2.19 -7.32
CA MET A 28 -1.17 3.05 -6.77
C MET A 28 -1.66 4.47 -7.08
N SER A 29 -2.20 5.27 -6.18
CA SER A 29 -1.84 5.45 -4.78
C SER A 29 -3.10 5.80 -3.98
N ARG A 30 -3.60 4.87 -3.19
CA ARG A 30 -4.38 5.28 -2.01
C ARG A 30 -3.31 5.73 -1.01
N GLY A 31 -3.26 7.02 -0.69
CA GLY A 31 -2.31 7.57 0.28
C GLY A 31 -2.29 6.76 1.58
N PRO A 32 -1.24 6.92 2.42
CA PRO A 32 -1.08 6.10 3.63
C PRO A 32 -2.40 6.10 4.39
N SER A 33 -2.91 4.90 4.69
CA SER A 33 -4.17 4.79 5.40
C SER A 33 -4.07 5.62 6.69
N ARG A 34 -5.14 6.31 7.10
CA ARG A 34 -5.17 7.18 8.31
C ARG A 34 -4.57 6.51 9.56
N ARG A 35 -4.63 5.18 9.61
CA ARG A 35 -3.97 4.35 10.61
C ARG A 35 -2.43 4.46 10.56
N MET A 36 -1.83 4.29 9.39
CA MET A 36 -0.39 4.39 9.19
C MET A 36 0.14 5.78 9.55
N GLU A 37 -0.61 6.82 9.19
CA GLU A 37 -0.26 8.20 9.58
C GLU A 37 -0.16 8.37 11.10
N ILE A 38 -1.06 7.72 11.86
CA ILE A 38 -1.03 7.77 13.33
C ILE A 38 0.12 6.92 13.88
N LEU A 39 0.31 5.70 13.37
CA LEU A 39 1.32 4.76 13.87
C LEU A 39 2.75 5.32 13.71
N PHE A 40 3.04 5.93 12.56
CA PHE A 40 4.37 6.48 12.25
C PHE A 40 4.45 7.99 12.47
N LYS A 41 3.50 8.59 13.18
CA LYS A 41 3.56 10.00 13.57
C LYS A 41 4.87 10.28 14.31
N ASP A 42 5.57 11.32 13.89
CA ASP A 42 6.87 11.73 14.46
C ASP A 42 7.99 10.68 14.29
N ILE A 43 7.84 9.74 13.34
CA ILE A 43 8.87 8.77 12.94
C ILE A 43 9.24 9.00 11.48
N THR A 44 10.50 9.37 11.24
CA THR A 44 11.04 9.41 9.88
C THR A 44 11.55 8.04 9.49
N LEU A 45 10.86 7.38 8.56
CA LEU A 45 11.29 6.10 8.00
C LEU A 45 12.36 6.32 6.93
N THR A 46 13.42 5.51 6.97
CA THR A 46 14.36 5.42 5.83
C THR A 46 13.68 4.75 4.63
N PRO A 47 14.16 4.93 3.40
CA PRO A 47 13.60 4.24 2.23
C PRO A 47 13.56 2.72 2.38
N VAL A 48 14.58 2.13 3.02
CA VAL A 48 14.66 0.69 3.28
C VAL A 48 13.61 0.25 4.30
N GLN A 49 13.39 1.03 5.36
CA GLN A 49 12.32 0.76 6.33
C GLN A 49 10.95 0.88 5.67
N GLN A 50 10.71 1.94 4.89
CA GLN A 50 9.45 2.13 4.18
C GLN A 50 9.12 0.92 3.29
N ALA A 51 10.07 0.43 2.49
CA ALA A 51 9.86 -0.74 1.65
C ALA A 51 9.49 -2.00 2.45
N LYS A 52 10.10 -2.20 3.64
CA LYS A 52 9.75 -3.31 4.53
C LYS A 52 8.35 -3.13 5.12
N ILE A 53 8.01 -1.93 5.56
CA ILE A 53 6.67 -1.61 6.07
C ILE A 53 5.59 -1.86 5.01
N ASP A 54 5.83 -1.46 3.76
CA ASP A 54 4.90 -1.69 2.65
C ASP A 54 4.73 -3.19 2.36
N SER A 55 5.83 -3.96 2.41
CA SER A 55 5.80 -5.42 2.24
C SER A 55 5.00 -6.11 3.36
N ILE A 56 5.23 -5.73 4.62
CA ILE A 56 4.48 -6.22 5.78
C ILE A 56 2.99 -5.89 5.62
N GLN A 57 2.66 -4.65 5.24
CA GLN A 57 1.28 -4.25 5.02
C GLN A 57 0.60 -5.08 3.92
N SER A 58 1.27 -5.33 2.79
CA SER A 58 0.70 -6.17 1.73
C SER A 58 0.42 -7.59 2.23
N HIS A 59 1.38 -8.18 2.94
CA HIS A 59 1.27 -9.52 3.50
C HIS A 59 0.07 -9.68 4.45
N TYR A 60 -0.17 -8.71 5.33
CA TYR A 60 -1.33 -8.77 6.24
C TYR A 60 -2.65 -8.42 5.55
N ARG A 61 -2.61 -7.55 4.53
CA ARG A 61 -3.80 -7.21 3.73
C ARG A 61 -4.34 -8.44 2.99
N GLU A 62 -3.45 -9.28 2.46
CA GLU A 62 -3.82 -10.54 1.78
C GLU A 62 -4.47 -11.56 2.72
N GLN A 63 -4.12 -11.52 4.01
CA GLN A 63 -4.69 -12.39 5.04
C GLN A 63 -5.99 -11.86 5.64
N MET A 64 -6.38 -10.63 5.31
CA MET A 64 -7.57 -10.01 5.85
C MET A 64 -8.82 -10.71 5.29
N PRO A 65 -9.72 -11.23 6.15
CA PRO A 65 -10.95 -11.84 5.68
C PRO A 65 -11.81 -10.81 4.94
N SER A 66 -12.52 -11.25 3.92
CA SER A 66 -13.52 -10.43 3.24
C SER A 66 -14.74 -10.24 4.15
N PHE A 67 -15.32 -9.04 4.12
CA PHE A 67 -16.51 -8.72 4.90
C PHE A 67 -17.71 -8.55 3.99
N THR A 68 -18.85 -9.10 4.39
CA THR A 68 -20.12 -8.84 3.73
C THR A 68 -20.64 -7.46 4.15
N PRO A 69 -20.83 -6.51 3.21
CA PRO A 69 -21.40 -5.21 3.55
C PRO A 69 -22.76 -5.36 4.24
N GLY A 70 -22.99 -4.58 5.29
CA GLY A 70 -24.25 -4.60 6.05
C GLY A 70 -24.39 -5.72 7.08
N SER A 71 -23.41 -6.65 7.16
CA SER A 71 -23.39 -7.68 8.20
C SER A 71 -22.11 -7.58 9.04
N PRO A 72 -22.21 -7.43 10.37
CA PRO A 72 -21.03 -7.43 11.21
C PRO A 72 -20.38 -8.83 11.22
N PRO A 73 -19.03 -8.92 11.21
CA PRO A 73 -18.34 -10.20 11.31
C PRO A 73 -18.64 -10.89 12.65
N ASP A 74 -18.64 -12.22 12.63
CA ASP A 74 -18.79 -13.05 13.83
C ASP A 74 -17.61 -12.87 14.82
N SER A 75 -17.76 -13.42 16.03
CA SER A 75 -16.76 -13.28 17.10
C SER A 75 -15.39 -13.84 16.71
N ALA A 76 -15.35 -15.02 16.08
CA ALA A 76 -14.12 -15.69 15.67
C ALA A 76 -13.36 -14.88 14.60
N THR A 77 -14.09 -14.36 13.62
CA THR A 77 -13.55 -13.48 12.57
C THR A 77 -13.01 -12.19 13.17
N ARG A 78 -13.74 -11.57 14.11
CA ARG A 78 -13.26 -10.38 14.83
C ARG A 78 -11.98 -10.66 15.62
N GLU A 79 -11.89 -11.81 16.28
CA GLU A 79 -10.70 -12.22 17.01
C GLU A 79 -9.51 -12.45 16.09
N ARG A 80 -9.70 -13.17 14.98
CA ARG A 80 -8.67 -13.37 13.95
C ARG A 80 -8.14 -12.05 13.41
N VAL A 81 -9.03 -11.12 13.09
CA VAL A 81 -8.66 -9.77 12.63
C VAL A 81 -7.85 -9.03 13.69
N ARG A 82 -8.23 -9.11 14.96
CA ARG A 82 -7.46 -8.52 16.07
C ARG A 82 -6.09 -9.16 16.21
N ALA A 83 -5.96 -10.46 16.00
CA ALA A 83 -4.68 -11.17 16.05
C ALA A 83 -3.76 -10.73 14.91
N LEU A 84 -4.24 -10.71 13.66
CA LEU A 84 -3.50 -10.20 12.51
C LEU A 84 -2.98 -8.79 12.77
N PHE A 85 -3.83 -7.94 13.35
CA PHE A 85 -3.45 -6.59 13.73
C PHE A 85 -2.34 -6.50 14.78
N ARG A 86 -2.33 -7.40 15.78
CA ARG A 86 -1.26 -7.42 16.78
C ARG A 86 0.07 -7.82 16.14
N HIS A 87 0.05 -8.88 15.33
CA HIS A 87 1.24 -9.35 14.64
C HIS A 87 1.79 -8.31 13.64
N GLU A 88 0.92 -7.61 12.90
CA GLU A 88 1.34 -6.51 12.02
C GLU A 88 2.08 -5.39 12.80
N LEU A 89 1.60 -5.03 14.00
CA LEU A 89 2.25 -4.03 14.83
C LEU A 89 3.62 -4.50 15.35
N ASP A 90 3.73 -5.77 15.75
CA ASP A 90 4.99 -6.35 16.21
C ASP A 90 6.03 -6.37 15.08
N ASP A 91 5.62 -6.73 13.86
CA ASP A 91 6.48 -6.74 12.68
C ASP A 91 6.90 -5.33 12.27
N PHE A 92 5.98 -4.34 12.33
CA PHE A 92 6.34 -2.93 12.12
C PHE A 92 7.37 -2.46 13.14
N ARG A 93 7.19 -2.78 14.42
CA ARG A 93 8.11 -2.40 15.50
C ARG A 93 9.50 -2.99 15.28
N ALA A 94 9.60 -4.20 14.76
CA ALA A 94 10.87 -4.88 14.47
C ALA A 94 11.67 -4.23 13.33
N VAL A 95 11.03 -3.49 12.42
CA VAL A 95 11.69 -2.75 11.34
C VAL A 95 12.32 -1.44 11.83
N LEU A 96 11.83 -0.91 12.95
CA LEU A 96 12.26 0.36 13.52
C LEU A 96 13.58 0.23 14.28
N THR A 97 14.37 1.31 14.27
CA THR A 97 15.56 1.40 15.11
C THR A 97 15.18 1.45 16.59
N PRO A 98 16.11 1.11 17.51
CA PRO A 98 15.86 1.23 18.95
C PRO A 98 15.37 2.62 19.37
N ASP A 99 15.87 3.68 18.74
CA ASP A 99 15.50 5.06 19.04
C ASP A 99 14.08 5.43 18.54
N GLN A 100 13.59 4.77 17.49
CA GLN A 100 12.25 5.00 16.92
C GLN A 100 11.16 4.23 17.68
N GLN A 101 11.50 3.09 18.28
CA GLN A 101 10.53 2.20 18.94
C GLN A 101 9.70 2.88 20.05
N PRO A 102 10.27 3.71 20.96
CA PRO A 102 9.48 4.37 22.00
C PRO A 102 8.37 5.29 21.45
N THR A 103 8.65 6.00 20.36
CA THR A 103 7.65 6.84 19.68
C THR A 103 6.54 6.00 19.07
N PHE A 104 6.90 4.88 18.44
CA PHE A 104 5.92 3.94 17.88
C PHE A 104 5.02 3.34 18.97
N ASP A 105 5.61 2.89 20.08
CA ASP A 105 4.89 2.31 21.20
C ASP A 105 3.89 3.31 21.80
N ARG A 106 4.29 4.59 21.95
CA ARG A 106 3.39 5.67 22.35
C ARG A 106 2.23 5.86 21.35
N ASN A 107 2.52 5.87 20.05
CA ASN A 107 1.50 6.03 19.01
C ASN A 107 0.49 4.86 19.00
N VAL A 108 0.96 3.63 19.22
CA VAL A 108 0.11 2.45 19.37
C VAL A 108 -0.83 2.60 20.57
N GLN A 109 -0.34 3.09 21.71
CA GLN A 109 -1.20 3.31 22.88
C GLN A 109 -2.23 4.42 22.64
N ALA A 110 -1.82 5.56 22.08
CA ALA A 110 -2.73 6.65 21.73
C ALA A 110 -3.85 6.20 20.76
N MET A 111 -3.52 5.32 19.81
CA MET A 111 -4.51 4.71 18.92
C MET A 111 -5.50 3.80 19.67
N ARG A 112 -5.03 3.03 20.66
CA ARG A 112 -5.88 2.15 21.49
C ARG A 112 -6.82 2.94 22.38
N GLU A 113 -6.36 4.04 22.97
CA GLU A 113 -7.18 4.93 23.79
C GLU A 113 -8.32 5.56 22.99
N ARG A 114 -8.02 6.06 21.78
CA ARG A 114 -9.03 6.61 20.85
C ARG A 114 -10.10 5.63 20.40
N ARG A 115 -9.83 4.31 20.49
CA ARG A 115 -10.82 3.27 20.19
C ARG A 115 -11.71 2.91 21.38
N ARG A 116 -11.30 3.28 22.60
CA ARG A 116 -12.01 2.96 23.84
C ARG A 116 -12.92 4.10 24.32
N GLY A 117 -12.59 5.34 23.97
CA GLY A 117 -13.52 6.48 24.09
C GLY A 117 -14.53 6.48 22.97
#